data_AF-A0A2E3H795-F1
#
_entry.id   AF-A0A2E3H795-F1
#
_cell.length_a   1.000
_cell.length_b   1.000
_cell.length_c   1.000
_cell.angle_alpha   90.00
_cell.angle_beta   90.00
_cell.angle_gamma   90.00
#
_symmetry.space_group_name_H-M   'P 1'
#
loop_
_entity.id
_entity.type
_entity.pdbx_description
1 polymer ?
#
loop_
_entity_poly.entity_id
_entity_poly.type
_entity_poly.pdbx_seq_one_letter_code
_entity_poly.pdbx_strand_id
1 'polypeptide(L)'
;MNKALLTHLGSAIAGALILLCIPGVSKRLFHDKGATPDLPTPPHKSARSSALSPDSLQSSASPKAPEEQPGKDNLEELFDIADIRIPSRPELESYLVANNHPAEGYLAAGMILQDSGLMREALTRDPSNPHILFALASRDDFPSADRIEWARQLQEEQPRNSLASYLLASLTWNDNPRTSTLQSLAQVADPQEFHSFTSESMVALNDLLRATGCNPGGAALYATMAVDMAHLSPLLALSRNLQEHAMQAAPGEAIQARQSNAALGSSLAGEGDLISRLVGLSIQRNAYAELPPEAPLPLAGVEPEALQLSIEQSRNHIRELSKATETLRTSPELVEGYATRALVLGEIEALRWLDSRITPPSE
;
A
#
# COMPACT_ATOMS: atom_id res chain seq x y z
N MET A 1 -20.47 -6.46 8.02
CA MET A 1 -19.48 -5.99 7.03
C MET A 1 -18.28 -5.49 7.81
N ASN A 2 -17.14 -6.18 7.79
CA ASN A 2 -15.92 -5.60 8.35
C ASN A 2 -15.46 -4.51 7.38
N LYS A 3 -15.92 -3.27 7.61
CA LYS A 3 -15.68 -2.05 6.82
C LYS A 3 -14.26 -1.50 7.01
N ALA A 4 -13.29 -2.36 7.22
CA ALA A 4 -11.88 -2.00 7.32
C ALA A 4 -11.21 -2.52 6.05
N LEU A 5 -10.42 -1.67 5.39
CA LEU A 5 -9.49 -2.01 4.30
C LEU A 5 -10.04 -1.85 2.87
N LEU A 6 -10.60 -0.67 2.56
CA LEU A 6 -10.43 -0.11 1.21
C LEU A 6 -9.11 0.64 1.21
N THR A 7 -8.21 0.30 0.30
CA THR A 7 -6.88 0.89 0.22
C THR A 7 -6.87 2.04 -0.79
N HIS A 8 -6.00 3.02 -0.54
CA HIS A 8 -5.71 4.16 -1.43
C HIS A 8 -6.72 5.32 -1.40
N LEU A 9 -7.80 5.30 -2.17
CA LEU A 9 -8.73 6.44 -2.21
C LEU A 9 -9.46 6.65 -0.88
N GLY A 10 -9.77 5.55 -0.16
CA GLY A 10 -10.31 5.63 1.19
C GLY A 10 -9.35 6.30 2.18
N SER A 11 -8.03 6.22 1.95
CA SER A 11 -7.03 6.91 2.77
C SER A 11 -6.80 8.37 2.34
N ALA A 12 -6.98 8.71 1.05
CA ALA A 12 -6.96 10.09 0.56
C ALA A 12 -8.18 10.86 1.08
N ILE A 13 -9.37 10.27 0.86
CA ILE A 13 -10.68 10.83 1.23
C ILE A 13 -10.93 10.81 2.75
N ALA A 14 -10.31 9.89 3.49
CA ALA A 14 -10.31 9.90 4.97
C ALA A 14 -9.12 10.68 5.58
N GLY A 15 -8.30 11.38 4.77
CA GLY A 15 -7.20 12.23 5.25
C GLY A 15 -5.94 11.51 5.76
N ALA A 16 -5.86 10.18 5.66
CA ALA A 16 -4.72 9.36 6.10
C ALA A 16 -3.47 9.47 5.20
N LEU A 17 -3.61 9.86 3.94
CA LEU A 17 -2.48 10.11 3.01
C LEU A 17 -1.60 11.28 3.49
N ILE A 18 -2.16 12.21 4.26
CA ILE A 18 -1.43 13.32 4.89
C ILE A 18 -0.42 12.79 5.92
N LEU A 19 -0.69 11.67 6.61
CA LEU A 19 0.20 11.13 7.65
C LEU A 19 1.49 10.55 7.08
N LEU A 20 1.47 9.95 5.88
CA LEU A 20 2.68 9.53 5.16
C LEU A 20 3.51 10.73 4.67
N CYS A 21 2.89 11.92 4.60
CA CYS A 21 3.50 13.17 4.18
C CYS A 21 4.18 13.96 5.33
N ILE A 22 4.08 13.52 6.60
CA ILE A 22 4.73 14.15 7.77
C ILE A 22 6.05 13.42 8.13
N PRO A 23 7.18 14.11 8.27
CA PRO A 23 8.42 13.50 8.76
C PRO A 23 8.21 12.84 10.14
N GLY A 24 8.54 11.54 10.27
CA GLY A 24 8.54 10.82 11.55
C GLY A 24 7.26 10.05 11.93
N VAL A 25 6.18 10.12 11.14
CA VAL A 25 4.87 9.48 11.47
C VAL A 25 4.74 8.03 10.97
N SER A 26 5.63 7.55 10.08
CA SER A 26 5.62 6.16 9.59
C SER A 26 5.70 5.08 10.68
N LYS A 27 6.11 5.41 11.92
CA LYS A 27 6.18 4.45 13.03
C LYS A 27 4.82 3.93 13.52
N ARG A 28 3.70 4.62 13.22
CA ARG A 28 2.37 4.23 13.76
C ARG A 28 1.42 3.58 12.76
N LEU A 29 1.63 3.74 11.45
CA LEU A 29 0.68 3.27 10.44
C LEU A 29 0.68 1.75 10.23
N PHE A 30 1.73 1.05 10.68
CA PHE A 30 1.91 -0.39 10.43
C PHE A 30 2.06 -1.23 11.72
N HIS A 31 1.74 -0.65 12.88
CA HIS A 31 1.76 -1.35 14.16
C HIS A 31 0.58 -0.91 15.03
N ASP A 32 -0.54 -1.60 14.90
CA ASP A 32 -1.45 -1.81 16.02
C ASP A 32 -2.20 -3.15 15.84
N LYS A 33 -1.58 -4.25 16.28
CA LYS A 33 -2.31 -5.49 16.59
C LYS A 33 -2.59 -5.48 18.09
N GLY A 34 -3.82 -5.07 18.40
CA GLY A 34 -4.65 -5.45 19.55
C GLY A 34 -3.94 -5.87 20.84
N ALA A 35 -3.90 -4.94 21.80
CA ALA A 35 -3.98 -5.31 23.21
C ALA A 35 -5.34 -5.99 23.46
N THR A 36 -5.32 -7.30 23.67
CA THR A 36 -6.46 -8.07 24.17
C THR A 36 -6.87 -7.57 25.55
N PRO A 37 -8.14 -7.19 25.80
CA PRO A 37 -8.61 -6.88 27.13
C PRO A 37 -8.96 -8.17 27.86
N ASP A 38 -8.13 -8.57 28.83
CA ASP A 38 -8.48 -9.63 29.78
C ASP A 38 -9.64 -9.18 30.68
N LEU A 39 -10.71 -9.97 30.67
CA LEU A 39 -11.84 -9.84 31.60
C LEU A 39 -11.44 -10.37 33.00
N PRO A 40 -11.94 -9.75 34.08
CA PRO A 40 -11.46 -9.98 35.44
C PRO A 40 -12.23 -11.09 36.19
N THR A 41 -11.54 -11.80 37.07
CA THR A 41 -12.14 -12.59 38.17
C THR A 41 -11.66 -12.06 39.53
N PRO A 42 -12.52 -11.96 40.57
CA PRO A 42 -12.26 -11.15 41.77
C PRO A 42 -11.88 -12.01 43.00
N PRO A 43 -11.88 -11.49 44.25
CA PRO A 43 -10.74 -10.86 44.91
C PRO A 43 -10.31 -11.59 46.19
N HIS A 44 -9.06 -11.43 46.62
CA HIS A 44 -8.66 -11.73 48.00
C HIS A 44 -8.02 -10.53 48.72
N LYS A 45 -8.55 -10.32 49.92
CA LYS A 45 -8.45 -9.23 50.90
C LYS A 45 -7.05 -8.89 51.42
N SER A 46 -7.00 -7.68 52.01
CA SER A 46 -6.16 -7.21 53.16
C SER A 46 -4.97 -6.31 52.75
N ALA A 47 -4.67 -5.15 53.34
CA ALA A 47 -5.20 -4.43 54.50
C ALA A 47 -4.98 -2.90 54.38
N ARG A 48 -6.02 -2.15 54.73
CA ARG A 48 -6.08 -0.92 55.55
C ARG A 48 -4.77 -0.14 55.83
N SER A 49 -4.73 1.13 55.44
CA SER A 49 -4.50 2.23 56.40
C SER A 49 -5.16 3.55 55.99
N SER A 50 -5.89 4.10 56.95
CA SER A 50 -6.53 5.43 57.09
C SER A 50 -5.54 6.58 56.88
N ALA A 51 -5.89 7.86 56.74
CA ALA A 51 -7.06 8.67 56.44
C ALA A 51 -6.53 10.12 56.44
N LEU A 52 -7.08 11.01 55.62
CA LEU A 52 -7.22 12.46 55.88
C LEU A 52 -7.94 13.08 54.67
N SER A 53 -9.15 13.58 54.90
CA SER A 53 -9.88 14.53 54.05
C SER A 53 -9.96 15.86 54.83
N PRO A 54 -10.55 16.96 54.31
CA PRO A 54 -11.05 17.20 52.94
C PRO A 54 -10.53 18.53 52.36
N ASP A 55 -10.64 18.72 51.04
CA ASP A 55 -11.15 20.00 50.57
C ASP A 55 -11.91 19.88 49.26
N SER A 56 -12.93 20.72 49.19
CA SER A 56 -14.02 20.70 48.23
C SER A 56 -13.56 21.10 46.82
N LEU A 57 -14.11 20.47 45.78
CA LEU A 57 -14.60 21.16 44.58
C LEU A 57 -15.58 20.24 43.84
N GLN A 58 -16.83 20.70 43.81
CA GLN A 58 -17.94 20.08 43.12
C GLN A 58 -17.95 20.48 41.64
N SER A 59 -18.19 19.49 40.79
CA SER A 59 -19.00 19.55 39.57
C SER A 59 -18.51 20.41 38.38
N SER A 60 -18.08 19.72 37.32
CA SER A 60 -18.84 19.71 36.05
C SER A 60 -18.32 18.60 35.15
N ALA A 61 -19.05 17.47 35.16
CA ALA A 61 -18.94 16.49 34.09
C ALA A 61 -19.56 17.11 32.83
N SER A 62 -18.73 17.43 31.84
CA SER A 62 -19.21 17.68 30.48
C SER A 62 -19.41 16.33 29.78
N PRO A 63 -20.53 16.11 29.09
CA PRO A 63 -20.78 14.86 28.38
C PRO A 63 -19.78 14.72 27.23
N LYS A 64 -19.14 13.55 27.12
CA LYS A 64 -18.43 13.15 25.90
C LYS A 64 -19.43 13.16 24.75
N ALA A 65 -19.32 14.14 23.87
CA ALA A 65 -19.92 14.09 22.56
C ALA A 65 -19.40 12.84 21.83
N PRO A 66 -20.22 12.14 21.03
CA PRO A 66 -19.72 11.07 20.17
C PRO A 66 -18.66 11.68 19.24
N GLU A 67 -17.47 11.11 19.22
CA GLU A 67 -16.53 11.34 18.12
C GLU A 67 -17.15 10.76 16.84
N GLU A 68 -17.89 11.59 16.10
CA GLU A 68 -18.14 11.34 14.68
C GLU A 68 -16.78 11.25 14.00
N GLN A 69 -16.48 10.09 13.42
CA GLN A 69 -15.24 9.87 12.68
C GLN A 69 -15.40 10.52 11.30
N PRO A 70 -14.75 11.67 11.02
CA PRO A 70 -15.04 12.52 9.86
C PRO A 70 -14.62 11.92 8.51
N GLY A 71 -14.17 10.66 8.47
CA GLY A 71 -13.72 9.96 7.26
C GLY A 71 -14.58 8.78 6.83
N LYS A 72 -15.53 8.31 7.66
CA LYS A 72 -16.43 7.19 7.28
C LYS A 72 -17.55 7.66 6.37
N ASP A 73 -18.09 8.83 6.65
CA ASP A 73 -19.24 9.38 5.91
C ASP A 73 -18.83 9.75 4.47
N ASN A 74 -17.58 10.17 4.25
CA ASN A 74 -17.09 10.61 2.94
C ASN A 74 -16.96 9.48 1.90
N LEU A 75 -16.69 8.24 2.34
CA LEU A 75 -16.50 7.11 1.43
C LEU A 75 -17.83 6.46 1.05
N GLU A 76 -18.78 6.39 1.98
CA GLU A 76 -20.14 5.90 1.71
C GLU A 76 -20.86 6.85 0.73
N GLU A 77 -20.71 8.17 0.92
CA GLU A 77 -21.22 9.17 -0.02
C GLU A 77 -20.65 8.98 -1.44
N LEU A 78 -19.35 8.73 -1.56
CA LEU A 78 -18.75 8.48 -2.89
C LEU A 78 -19.27 7.18 -3.53
N PHE A 79 -19.53 6.14 -2.73
CA PHE A 79 -20.09 4.88 -3.21
C PHE A 79 -21.50 5.09 -3.76
N ASP A 80 -22.30 5.89 -3.07
CA ASP A 80 -23.66 6.24 -3.48
C ASP A 80 -23.65 7.08 -4.77
N ILE A 81 -22.78 8.10 -4.85
CA ILE A 81 -22.64 8.95 -6.06
C ILE A 81 -22.20 8.13 -7.28
N ALA A 82 -21.30 7.18 -7.06
CA ALA A 82 -20.77 6.31 -8.11
C ALA A 82 -21.66 5.09 -8.40
N ASP A 83 -22.76 4.92 -7.67
CA ASP A 83 -23.69 3.78 -7.75
C ASP A 83 -22.95 2.42 -7.73
N ILE A 84 -21.98 2.28 -6.81
CA ILE A 84 -21.14 1.07 -6.75
C ILE A 84 -21.98 -0.10 -6.25
N ARG A 85 -22.16 -1.09 -7.12
CA ARG A 85 -22.74 -2.38 -6.76
C ARG A 85 -21.64 -3.41 -6.56
N ILE A 86 -21.47 -3.84 -5.30
CA ILE A 86 -20.55 -4.93 -4.95
C ILE A 86 -21.31 -6.27 -5.10
N PRO A 87 -20.80 -7.24 -5.88
CA PRO A 87 -21.46 -8.52 -6.05
C PRO A 87 -21.38 -9.37 -4.78
N SER A 88 -22.44 -10.15 -4.55
CA SER A 88 -22.48 -11.18 -3.52
C SER A 88 -21.63 -12.39 -3.91
N ARG A 89 -21.26 -13.21 -2.93
CA ARG A 89 -20.53 -14.47 -3.17
C ARG A 89 -21.22 -15.37 -4.20
N PRO A 90 -22.54 -15.65 -4.14
CA PRO A 90 -23.20 -16.48 -5.15
C PRO A 90 -23.14 -15.90 -6.57
N GLU A 91 -23.17 -14.57 -6.72
CA GLU A 91 -23.04 -13.92 -8.03
C GLU A 91 -21.62 -14.08 -8.60
N LEU A 92 -20.60 -13.92 -7.74
CA LEU A 92 -19.21 -14.19 -8.10
C LEU A 92 -18.98 -15.65 -8.47
N GLU A 93 -19.50 -16.60 -7.68
CA GLU A 93 -19.41 -18.04 -7.99
C GLU A 93 -20.10 -18.39 -9.30
N SER A 94 -21.27 -17.80 -9.57
CA SER A 94 -21.99 -17.97 -10.84
C SER A 94 -21.17 -17.45 -12.02
N TYR A 95 -20.52 -16.29 -11.86
CA TYR A 95 -19.60 -15.76 -12.87
C TYR A 95 -18.42 -16.70 -13.10
N LEU A 96 -17.78 -17.22 -12.04
CA LEU A 96 -16.64 -18.12 -12.15
C LEU A 96 -17.02 -19.39 -12.91
N VAL A 97 -18.18 -19.98 -12.63
CA VAL A 97 -18.69 -21.15 -13.37
C VAL A 97 -18.95 -20.80 -14.83
N ALA A 98 -19.64 -19.69 -15.10
CA ALA A 98 -19.99 -19.27 -16.46
C ALA A 98 -18.77 -19.00 -17.35
N ASN A 99 -17.65 -18.59 -16.77
CA ASN A 99 -16.41 -18.26 -17.48
C ASN A 99 -15.37 -19.40 -17.43
N ASN A 100 -15.79 -20.63 -17.12
CA ASN A 100 -14.93 -21.81 -17.05
C ASN A 100 -13.79 -21.67 -16.02
N HIS A 101 -14.12 -21.13 -14.86
CA HIS A 101 -13.25 -21.06 -13.68
C HIS A 101 -11.89 -20.38 -13.94
N PRO A 102 -11.83 -19.14 -14.45
CA PRO A 102 -10.58 -18.48 -14.80
C PRO A 102 -9.77 -18.13 -13.54
N ALA A 103 -8.46 -18.40 -13.54
CA ALA A 103 -7.58 -18.16 -12.38
C ALA A 103 -7.61 -16.69 -11.92
N GLU A 104 -7.46 -15.74 -12.86
CA GLU A 104 -7.58 -14.30 -12.58
C GLU A 104 -8.95 -13.91 -12.00
N GLY A 105 -10.02 -14.58 -12.43
CA GLY A 105 -11.35 -14.37 -11.85
C GLY A 105 -11.42 -14.80 -10.38
N TYR A 106 -10.77 -15.91 -10.02
CA TYR A 106 -10.65 -16.34 -8.63
C TYR A 106 -9.82 -15.36 -7.79
N LEU A 107 -8.72 -14.83 -8.34
CA LEU A 107 -7.91 -13.81 -7.68
C LEU A 107 -8.74 -12.55 -7.41
N ALA A 108 -9.40 -12.01 -8.44
CA ALA A 108 -10.24 -10.82 -8.33
C ALA A 108 -11.44 -11.03 -7.39
N ALA A 109 -12.12 -12.19 -7.44
CA ALA A 109 -13.19 -12.52 -6.50
C ALA A 109 -12.68 -12.63 -5.07
N GLY A 110 -11.49 -13.21 -4.88
CA GLY A 110 -10.79 -13.25 -3.60
C GLY A 110 -10.48 -11.86 -3.08
N MET A 111 -10.03 -10.93 -3.92
CA MET A 111 -9.77 -9.53 -3.56
C MET A 111 -11.07 -8.80 -3.17
N ILE A 112 -12.15 -8.94 -3.94
CA ILE A 112 -13.46 -8.33 -3.62
C ILE A 112 -14.00 -8.83 -2.28
N LEU A 113 -13.93 -10.14 -2.04
CA LEU A 113 -14.47 -10.76 -0.83
C LEU A 113 -13.49 -10.80 0.35
N GLN A 114 -12.23 -10.41 0.14
CA GLN A 114 -11.11 -10.62 1.07
C GLN A 114 -11.02 -12.08 1.54
N ASP A 115 -11.13 -13.00 0.59
CA ASP A 115 -11.14 -14.45 0.82
C ASP A 115 -9.85 -15.10 0.31
N SER A 116 -8.94 -15.37 1.24
CA SER A 116 -7.66 -16.04 0.96
C SER A 116 -7.83 -17.46 0.40
N GLY A 117 -8.99 -18.11 0.61
CA GLY A 117 -9.31 -19.40 0.02
C GLY A 117 -9.53 -19.32 -1.48
N LEU A 118 -10.27 -18.30 -1.95
CA LEU A 118 -10.44 -18.03 -3.39
C LEU A 118 -9.11 -17.63 -4.04
N MET A 119 -8.29 -16.84 -3.35
CA MET A 119 -6.95 -16.46 -3.84
C MET A 119 -6.03 -17.69 -3.99
N ARG A 120 -6.05 -18.66 -3.07
CA ARG A 120 -5.31 -19.92 -3.25
C ARG A 120 -5.86 -20.76 -4.40
N GLU A 121 -7.17 -20.79 -4.59
CA GLU A 121 -7.77 -21.51 -5.71
C GLU A 121 -7.34 -20.93 -7.06
N ALA A 122 -7.09 -19.62 -7.13
CA ALA A 122 -6.48 -18.98 -8.29
C ALA A 122 -5.11 -19.60 -8.61
N LEU A 123 -4.25 -19.77 -7.59
CA LEU A 123 -2.94 -20.39 -7.76
C LEU A 123 -3.03 -21.88 -8.13
N THR A 124 -3.97 -22.63 -7.55
CA THR A 124 -4.21 -24.03 -7.95
C THR A 124 -4.55 -24.15 -9.44
N ARG A 125 -5.21 -23.15 -10.01
CA ARG A 125 -5.65 -23.13 -11.41
C ARG A 125 -4.57 -22.73 -12.38
N ASP A 126 -3.73 -21.78 -11.98
CA ASP A 126 -2.60 -21.34 -12.79
C ASP A 126 -1.36 -21.15 -11.90
N PRO A 127 -0.64 -22.25 -11.59
CA PRO A 127 0.45 -22.24 -10.61
C PRO A 127 1.65 -21.37 -10.99
N SER A 128 1.83 -21.08 -12.27
CA SER A 128 2.97 -20.30 -12.79
C SER A 128 2.59 -18.87 -13.14
N ASN A 129 1.35 -18.43 -12.87
CA ASN A 129 0.92 -17.07 -13.17
C ASN A 129 1.68 -16.05 -12.28
N PRO A 130 2.48 -15.15 -12.87
CA PRO A 130 3.26 -14.20 -12.09
C PRO A 130 2.43 -13.22 -11.26
N HIS A 131 1.26 -12.79 -11.76
CA HIS A 131 0.37 -11.89 -11.05
C HIS A 131 -0.20 -12.55 -9.78
N ILE A 132 -0.64 -13.81 -9.89
CA ILE A 132 -1.15 -14.58 -8.75
C ILE A 132 -0.02 -14.85 -7.74
N LEU A 133 1.14 -15.31 -8.20
CA LEU A 133 2.31 -15.54 -7.35
C LEU A 133 2.68 -14.27 -6.57
N PHE A 134 2.72 -13.13 -7.25
CA PHE A 134 2.99 -11.83 -6.64
C PHE A 134 1.94 -11.45 -5.60
N ALA A 135 0.65 -11.52 -5.94
CA ALA A 135 -0.44 -11.12 -5.07
C ALA A 135 -0.42 -11.94 -3.76
N LEU A 136 -0.23 -13.25 -3.85
CA LEU A 136 -0.20 -14.14 -2.69
C LEU A 136 1.09 -13.97 -1.86
N ALA A 137 2.26 -13.85 -2.49
CA ALA A 137 3.52 -13.63 -1.78
C ALA A 137 3.55 -12.31 -0.98
N SER A 138 2.82 -11.31 -1.45
CA SER A 138 2.82 -9.96 -0.88
C SER A 138 2.02 -9.83 0.41
N ARG A 139 1.02 -10.68 0.65
CA ARG A 139 0.08 -10.54 1.77
C ARG A 139 0.52 -11.26 3.04
N ASP A 140 0.24 -10.68 4.20
CA ASP A 140 0.64 -11.21 5.51
C ASP A 140 -0.35 -12.20 6.13
N ASP A 141 -1.50 -12.41 5.49
CA ASP A 141 -2.51 -13.41 5.87
C ASP A 141 -2.13 -14.84 5.45
N PHE A 142 -1.11 -15.00 4.59
CA PHE A 142 -0.54 -16.29 4.24
C PHE A 142 0.68 -16.66 5.11
N PRO A 143 0.94 -17.96 5.34
CA PRO A 143 2.12 -18.42 6.05
C PRO A 143 3.43 -17.94 5.41
N SER A 144 4.40 -17.54 6.24
CA SER A 144 5.68 -17.00 5.75
C SER A 144 6.43 -17.96 4.81
N ALA A 145 6.37 -19.27 5.07
CA ALA A 145 7.02 -20.26 4.23
C ALA A 145 6.43 -20.30 2.82
N ASP A 146 5.10 -20.29 2.71
CA ASP A 146 4.39 -20.29 1.43
C ASP A 146 4.71 -19.01 0.65
N ARG A 147 4.71 -17.86 1.32
CA ARG A 147 5.04 -16.56 0.70
C ARG A 147 6.45 -16.52 0.13
N ILE A 148 7.43 -17.07 0.86
CA ILE A 148 8.81 -17.17 0.39
C ILE A 148 8.89 -18.06 -0.85
N GLU A 149 8.16 -19.18 -0.87
CA GLU A 149 8.13 -20.08 -2.00
C GLU A 149 7.52 -19.42 -3.23
N TRP A 150 6.37 -18.75 -3.09
CA TRP A 150 5.74 -18.02 -4.18
C TRP A 150 6.58 -16.85 -4.67
N ALA A 151 7.27 -16.13 -3.79
CA ALA A 151 8.20 -15.07 -4.19
C ALA A 151 9.42 -15.62 -4.96
N ARG A 152 9.90 -16.81 -4.58
CA ARG A 152 10.97 -17.51 -5.31
C ARG A 152 10.50 -17.94 -6.69
N GLN A 153 9.34 -18.59 -6.77
CA GLN A 153 8.75 -19.01 -8.03
C GLN A 153 8.48 -17.80 -8.93
N LEU A 154 7.98 -16.68 -8.39
CA LEU A 154 7.84 -15.43 -9.14
C LEU A 154 9.16 -14.95 -9.74
N GLN A 155 10.26 -15.00 -8.97
CA GLN A 155 11.59 -14.62 -9.47
C GLN A 155 12.05 -15.56 -10.59
N GLU A 156 11.74 -16.85 -10.51
CA GLU A 156 12.06 -17.84 -11.54
C GLU A 156 11.24 -17.63 -12.83
N GLU A 157 9.95 -17.34 -12.71
CA GLU A 157 9.04 -17.08 -13.84
C GLU A 157 9.26 -15.68 -14.46
N GLN A 158 9.74 -14.73 -13.67
CA GLN A 158 9.99 -13.34 -14.09
C GLN A 158 11.41 -12.89 -13.66
N PRO A 159 12.48 -13.49 -14.23
CA PRO A 159 13.86 -13.19 -13.83
C PRO A 159 14.26 -11.74 -14.15
N ARG A 160 13.50 -11.06 -15.02
CA ARG A 160 13.69 -9.66 -15.36
C ARG A 160 12.85 -8.68 -14.55
N ASN A 161 11.93 -9.16 -13.71
CA ASN A 161 11.15 -8.31 -12.83
C ASN A 161 11.92 -8.10 -11.52
N SER A 162 12.51 -6.92 -11.38
CA SER A 162 13.26 -6.53 -10.20
C SER A 162 12.44 -6.59 -8.91
N LEU A 163 11.13 -6.34 -8.98
CA LEU A 163 10.23 -6.42 -7.83
C LEU A 163 10.22 -7.81 -7.19
N ALA A 164 10.29 -8.88 -8.01
CA ALA A 164 10.32 -10.25 -7.50
C ALA A 164 11.54 -10.47 -6.58
N SER A 165 12.69 -9.95 -6.99
CA SER A 165 13.94 -10.05 -6.22
C SER A 165 13.89 -9.24 -4.93
N TYR A 166 13.35 -8.03 -4.97
CA TYR A 166 13.16 -7.22 -3.76
C TYR A 166 12.16 -7.85 -2.79
N LEU A 167 11.05 -8.41 -3.30
CA LEU A 167 10.08 -9.09 -2.46
C LEU A 167 10.69 -10.31 -1.80
N LEU A 168 11.38 -11.19 -2.54
CA LEU A 168 12.05 -12.36 -1.96
C LEU A 168 13.12 -11.96 -0.93
N ALA A 169 13.93 -10.93 -1.24
CA ALA A 169 14.93 -10.40 -0.31
C ALA A 169 14.29 -9.87 0.98
N SER A 170 13.14 -9.22 0.89
CA SER A 170 12.40 -8.72 2.06
C SER A 170 11.91 -9.85 2.97
N LEU A 171 11.41 -10.94 2.38
CA LEU A 171 10.84 -12.07 3.09
C LEU A 171 11.91 -12.97 3.73
N THR A 172 13.08 -13.07 3.10
CA THR A 172 14.19 -13.95 3.53
C THR A 172 15.33 -13.21 4.22
N TRP A 173 15.16 -11.91 4.49
CA TRP A 173 16.22 -11.05 5.01
C TRP A 173 16.89 -11.61 6.26
N ASN A 174 16.11 -12.21 7.17
CA ASN A 174 16.59 -12.76 8.45
C ASN A 174 17.08 -14.21 8.35
N ASP A 175 16.71 -14.92 7.30
CA ASP A 175 17.02 -16.34 7.13
C ASP A 175 18.32 -16.56 6.35
N ASN A 176 18.75 -15.56 5.57
CA ASN A 176 19.91 -15.63 4.69
C ASN A 176 21.09 -14.77 5.19
N PRO A 177 22.35 -15.18 4.88
CA PRO A 177 23.50 -14.30 5.05
C PRO A 177 23.32 -13.01 4.25
N ARG A 178 23.46 -11.85 4.91
CA ARG A 178 23.25 -10.53 4.29
C ARG A 178 24.05 -10.33 3.00
N THR A 179 25.29 -10.79 2.97
CA THR A 179 26.17 -10.74 1.80
C THR A 179 25.56 -11.46 0.59
N SER A 180 24.89 -12.61 0.79
CA SER A 180 24.22 -13.34 -0.30
C SER A 180 23.02 -12.56 -0.83
N THR A 181 22.22 -11.96 0.07
CA THR A 181 21.07 -11.15 -0.32
C THR A 181 21.48 -9.92 -1.12
N LEU A 182 22.54 -9.23 -0.69
CA LEU A 182 23.07 -8.07 -1.41
C LEU A 182 23.63 -8.43 -2.79
N GLN A 183 24.31 -9.57 -2.92
CA GLN A 183 24.78 -10.03 -4.23
C GLN A 183 23.62 -10.30 -5.18
N SER A 184 22.56 -10.96 -4.70
CA SER A 184 21.35 -11.17 -5.51
C SER A 184 20.69 -9.86 -5.93
N LEU A 185 20.59 -8.88 -5.03
CA LEU A 185 20.02 -7.56 -5.35
C LEU A 185 20.92 -6.74 -6.30
N ALA A 186 22.24 -6.88 -6.21
CA ALA A 186 23.17 -6.18 -7.11
C ALA A 186 23.07 -6.69 -8.56
N GLN A 187 22.72 -7.97 -8.76
CA GLN A 187 22.48 -8.53 -10.11
C GLN A 187 21.21 -7.97 -10.77
N VAL A 188 20.34 -7.32 -9.99
CA VAL A 188 19.06 -6.75 -10.44
C VAL A 188 19.21 -5.27 -10.84
N ALA A 189 20.38 -4.66 -10.64
CA ALA A 189 20.63 -3.24 -10.90
C ALA A 189 20.88 -2.85 -12.38
N ASP A 190 20.93 -3.81 -13.30
CA ASP A 190 20.88 -3.58 -14.76
C ASP A 190 19.44 -3.14 -15.17
N PRO A 191 19.10 -2.67 -16.40
CA PRO A 191 17.74 -2.23 -16.72
C PRO A 191 16.78 -3.44 -16.77
N GLN A 192 16.32 -3.79 -15.58
CA GLN A 192 15.28 -4.74 -15.27
C GLN A 192 13.95 -4.00 -15.20
N GLU A 193 12.88 -4.68 -15.56
CA GLU A 193 11.53 -4.15 -15.43
C GLU A 193 11.17 -4.11 -13.94
N PHE A 194 10.37 -3.12 -13.54
CA PHE A 194 9.75 -3.10 -12.23
C PHE A 194 8.25 -3.19 -12.47
N HIS A 195 7.66 -4.34 -12.16
CA HIS A 195 6.27 -4.61 -12.51
C HIS A 195 5.50 -5.10 -11.29
N SER A 196 4.59 -4.26 -10.81
CA SER A 196 3.77 -4.47 -9.60
C SER A 196 2.44 -5.17 -9.86
N PHE A 197 2.08 -5.45 -11.11
CA PHE A 197 0.79 -6.01 -11.51
C PHE A 197 -0.45 -5.21 -11.04
N THR A 198 -0.25 -3.96 -10.60
CA THR A 198 -1.32 -3.12 -10.06
C THR A 198 -2.39 -2.85 -11.13
N SER A 199 -1.98 -2.52 -12.35
CA SER A 199 -2.89 -2.27 -13.46
C SER A 199 -3.67 -3.54 -13.85
N GLU A 200 -3.02 -4.69 -13.87
CA GLU A 200 -3.60 -6.00 -14.16
C GLU A 200 -4.68 -6.34 -13.12
N SER A 201 -4.40 -6.16 -11.83
CA SER A 201 -5.37 -6.28 -10.75
C SER A 201 -6.58 -5.35 -10.97
N MET A 202 -6.34 -4.07 -11.27
CA MET A 202 -7.43 -3.11 -11.49
C MET A 202 -8.31 -3.52 -12.68
N VAL A 203 -7.71 -3.98 -13.78
CA VAL A 203 -8.45 -4.46 -14.95
C VAL A 203 -9.27 -5.70 -14.61
N ALA A 204 -8.68 -6.69 -13.95
CA ALA A 204 -9.37 -7.92 -13.56
C ALA A 204 -10.56 -7.65 -12.61
N LEU A 205 -10.36 -6.77 -11.63
CA LEU A 205 -11.41 -6.32 -10.71
C LEU A 205 -12.53 -5.60 -11.47
N ASN A 206 -12.18 -4.63 -12.32
CA ASN A 206 -13.14 -3.88 -13.12
C ASN A 206 -14.00 -4.81 -14.00
N ASP A 207 -13.37 -5.75 -14.70
CA ASP A 207 -14.07 -6.66 -15.61
C ASP A 207 -15.04 -7.58 -14.86
N LEU A 208 -14.61 -8.14 -13.72
CA LEU A 208 -15.45 -8.97 -12.86
C LEU A 208 -16.65 -8.21 -12.28
N LEU A 209 -16.43 -6.96 -11.82
CA LEU A 209 -17.50 -6.11 -11.31
C LEU A 209 -18.51 -5.76 -12.41
N ARG A 210 -18.04 -5.43 -13.61
CA ARG A 210 -18.91 -5.16 -14.75
C ARG A 210 -19.71 -6.39 -15.16
N ALA A 211 -19.08 -7.55 -15.21
CA ALA A 211 -19.74 -8.80 -15.59
C ALA A 211 -20.80 -9.24 -14.57
N THR A 212 -20.65 -8.85 -13.30
CA THR A 212 -21.66 -9.08 -12.26
C THR A 212 -22.70 -7.97 -12.17
N GLY A 213 -22.62 -6.94 -13.04
CA GLY A 213 -23.62 -5.91 -13.24
C GLY A 213 -23.40 -4.63 -12.42
N CYS A 214 -22.16 -4.32 -12.05
CA CYS A 214 -21.78 -2.98 -11.62
C CYS A 214 -21.68 -2.05 -12.84
N ASN A 215 -22.04 -0.78 -12.67
CA ASN A 215 -21.95 0.21 -13.74
C ASN A 215 -20.46 0.51 -14.08
N PRO A 216 -20.13 0.99 -15.30
CA PRO A 216 -18.73 1.18 -15.71
C PRO A 216 -17.91 2.10 -14.80
N GLY A 217 -18.46 3.25 -14.40
CA GLY A 217 -17.78 4.21 -13.54
C GLY A 217 -17.57 3.68 -12.12
N GLY A 218 -18.61 3.06 -11.54
CA GLY A 218 -18.54 2.44 -10.22
C GLY A 218 -17.58 1.24 -10.17
N ALA A 219 -17.55 0.41 -11.20
CA ALA A 219 -16.62 -0.71 -11.32
C ALA A 219 -15.16 -0.23 -11.39
N ALA A 220 -14.88 0.76 -12.24
CA ALA A 220 -13.55 1.35 -12.35
C ALA A 220 -13.13 2.02 -11.04
N LEU A 221 -14.04 2.76 -10.39
CA LEU A 221 -13.75 3.41 -9.11
C LEU A 221 -13.43 2.37 -8.04
N TYR A 222 -14.28 1.36 -7.88
CA TYR A 222 -14.04 0.30 -6.91
C TYR A 222 -12.72 -0.43 -7.18
N ALA A 223 -12.40 -0.74 -8.44
CA ALA A 223 -11.13 -1.38 -8.80
C ALA A 223 -9.91 -0.56 -8.33
N THR A 224 -9.97 0.78 -8.44
CA THR A 224 -8.90 1.65 -7.93
C THR A 224 -8.74 1.62 -6.41
N MET A 225 -9.80 1.24 -5.69
CA MET A 225 -9.84 1.20 -4.22
C MET A 225 -9.60 -0.20 -3.65
N ALA A 226 -9.88 -1.24 -4.43
CA ALA A 226 -9.80 -2.62 -4.03
C ALA A 226 -8.50 -3.32 -4.46
N VAL A 227 -7.73 -2.70 -5.36
CA VAL A 227 -6.39 -3.20 -5.71
C VAL A 227 -5.51 -3.25 -4.47
N ASP A 228 -4.87 -4.41 -4.27
CA ASP A 228 -4.05 -4.68 -3.11
C ASP A 228 -2.61 -4.19 -3.32
N MET A 229 -2.11 -3.39 -2.38
CA MET A 229 -0.71 -2.93 -2.35
C MET A 229 0.05 -3.50 -1.14
N ALA A 230 -0.30 -4.71 -0.70
CA ALA A 230 0.33 -5.39 0.42
C ALA A 230 1.88 -5.47 0.32
N HIS A 231 2.42 -5.47 -0.90
CA HIS A 231 3.86 -5.50 -1.18
C HIS A 231 4.63 -4.28 -0.64
N LEU A 232 3.99 -3.12 -0.47
CA LEU A 232 4.68 -1.90 -0.04
C LEU A 232 5.24 -2.00 1.39
N SER A 233 4.54 -2.72 2.28
CA SER A 233 4.99 -2.92 3.67
C SER A 233 6.31 -3.72 3.77
N PRO A 234 6.43 -4.92 3.17
CA PRO A 234 7.69 -5.66 3.16
C PRO A 234 8.82 -4.92 2.44
N LEU A 235 8.55 -4.17 1.36
CA LEU A 235 9.58 -3.36 0.69
C LEU A 235 10.08 -2.19 1.56
N LEU A 236 9.19 -1.53 2.30
CA LEU A 236 9.58 -0.54 3.31
C LEU A 236 10.42 -1.17 4.43
N ALA A 237 10.09 -2.39 4.85
CA ALA A 237 10.88 -3.12 5.83
C ALA A 237 12.29 -3.44 5.30
N LEU A 238 12.38 -3.91 4.06
CA LEU A 238 13.65 -4.13 3.37
C LEU A 238 14.50 -2.85 3.29
N SER A 239 13.89 -1.71 2.99
CA SER A 239 14.61 -0.42 2.95
C SER A 239 15.27 -0.07 4.29
N ARG A 240 14.55 -0.24 5.40
CA ARG A 240 15.09 -0.01 6.76
C ARG A 240 16.21 -0.98 7.07
N ASN A 241 16.00 -2.25 6.76
CA ASN A 241 16.96 -3.32 6.91
C ASN A 241 18.27 -3.05 6.14
N LEU A 242 18.18 -2.58 4.89
CA LEU A 242 19.34 -2.20 4.07
C LEU A 242 20.07 -1.00 4.66
N GLN A 243 19.34 0.01 5.14
CA GLN A 243 19.92 1.18 5.80
C GLN A 243 20.68 0.80 7.07
N GLU A 244 20.04 0.05 7.97
CA GLU A 244 20.66 -0.41 9.23
C GLU A 244 21.90 -1.25 8.96
N HIS A 245 21.86 -2.13 7.96
CA HIS A 245 23.03 -2.92 7.56
C HIS A 245 24.15 -2.02 7.03
N ALA A 246 23.85 -1.03 6.19
CA ALA A 246 24.85 -0.12 5.63
C ALA A 246 25.57 0.74 6.69
N MET A 247 24.96 0.95 7.87
CA MET A 247 25.59 1.68 8.99
C MET A 247 26.66 0.86 9.72
N GLN A 248 26.59 -0.49 9.63
CA GLN A 248 27.41 -1.40 10.43
C GLN A 248 28.35 -2.27 9.58
N ALA A 249 28.06 -2.40 8.28
CA ALA A 249 28.79 -3.25 7.36
C ALA A 249 30.14 -2.63 6.92
N ALA A 250 31.00 -3.47 6.34
CA ALA A 250 32.22 -3.01 5.69
C ALA A 250 31.90 -2.09 4.50
N PRO A 251 32.80 -1.17 4.10
CA PRO A 251 32.52 -0.15 3.09
C PRO A 251 31.91 -0.70 1.78
N GLY A 252 32.41 -1.83 1.27
CA GLY A 252 31.89 -2.44 0.04
C GLY A 252 30.45 -2.93 0.15
N GLU A 253 30.10 -3.63 1.23
CA GLU A 253 28.73 -4.08 1.49
C GLU A 253 27.79 -2.90 1.76
N ALA A 254 28.28 -1.89 2.48
CA ALA A 254 27.53 -0.67 2.75
C ALA A 254 27.19 0.11 1.46
N ILE A 255 28.10 0.14 0.49
CA ILE A 255 27.85 0.73 -0.84
C ILE A 255 26.75 -0.07 -1.56
N GLN A 256 26.86 -1.40 -1.62
CA GLN A 256 25.87 -2.25 -2.29
C GLN A 256 24.48 -2.14 -1.68
N ALA A 257 24.39 -2.08 -0.35
CA ALA A 257 23.14 -1.93 0.37
C ALA A 257 22.47 -0.57 0.06
N ARG A 258 23.24 0.53 0.06
CA ARG A 258 22.72 1.87 -0.30
C ARG A 258 22.26 1.93 -1.75
N GLN A 259 23.04 1.39 -2.68
CA GLN A 259 22.70 1.33 -4.11
C GLN A 259 21.40 0.56 -4.33
N SER A 260 21.27 -0.63 -3.74
CA SER A 260 20.06 -1.45 -3.82
C SER A 260 18.84 -0.74 -3.26
N ASN A 261 19.00 -0.02 -2.13
CA ASN A 261 17.95 0.76 -1.50
C ASN A 261 17.51 1.94 -2.38
N ALA A 262 18.47 2.66 -2.98
CA ALA A 262 18.17 3.79 -3.86
C ALA A 262 17.49 3.37 -5.17
N ALA A 263 17.89 2.21 -5.74
CA ALA A 263 17.27 1.64 -6.93
C ALA A 263 15.81 1.21 -6.66
N LEU A 264 15.55 0.54 -5.54
CA LEU A 264 14.19 0.19 -5.10
C LEU A 264 13.33 1.45 -4.95
N GLY A 265 13.86 2.46 -4.26
CA GLY A 265 13.14 3.72 -4.03
C GLY A 265 12.81 4.45 -5.33
N SER A 266 13.73 4.42 -6.30
CA SER A 266 13.53 5.06 -7.62
C SER A 266 12.50 4.32 -8.46
N SER A 267 12.49 2.99 -8.41
CA SER A 267 11.51 2.17 -9.12
C SER A 267 10.09 2.45 -8.60
N LEU A 268 9.90 2.41 -7.28
CA LEU A 268 8.61 2.74 -6.65
C LEU A 268 8.20 4.20 -6.85
N ALA A 269 9.15 5.13 -6.86
CA ALA A 269 8.87 6.54 -7.15
C ALA A 269 8.41 6.79 -8.60
N GLY A 270 8.65 5.83 -9.51
CA GLY A 270 8.22 5.84 -10.91
C GLY A 270 6.85 5.22 -11.16
N GLU A 271 6.25 4.54 -10.17
CA GLU A 271 4.91 3.94 -10.32
C GLU A 271 3.82 5.00 -10.50
N GLY A 272 2.71 4.59 -11.14
CA GLY A 272 1.60 5.47 -11.54
C GLY A 272 0.62 5.86 -10.44
N ASP A 273 0.77 5.31 -9.23
CA ASP A 273 -0.09 5.57 -8.07
C ASP A 273 0.59 6.43 -7.00
N LEU A 274 -0.21 7.13 -6.20
CA LEU A 274 0.31 8.06 -5.20
C LEU A 274 1.05 7.36 -4.06
N ILE A 275 0.62 6.16 -3.66
CA ILE A 275 1.14 5.51 -2.46
C ILE A 275 2.50 4.88 -2.74
N SER A 276 2.62 4.09 -3.82
CA SER A 276 3.90 3.55 -4.28
C SER A 276 4.91 4.68 -4.47
N ARG A 277 4.48 5.80 -5.07
CA ARG A 277 5.35 6.96 -5.24
C ARG A 277 5.81 7.57 -3.92
N LEU A 278 4.92 7.78 -2.95
CA LEU A 278 5.29 8.29 -1.62
C LEU A 278 6.21 7.32 -0.86
N VAL A 279 5.97 6.02 -0.99
CA VAL A 279 6.83 4.97 -0.43
C VAL A 279 8.21 5.02 -1.07
N GLY A 280 8.29 5.10 -2.41
CA GLY A 280 9.54 5.23 -3.15
C GLY A 280 10.36 6.44 -2.72
N LEU A 281 9.74 7.61 -2.58
CA LEU A 281 10.38 8.82 -2.07
C LEU A 281 10.93 8.65 -0.64
N SER A 282 10.21 7.91 0.22
CA SER A 282 10.68 7.59 1.58
C SER A 282 11.90 6.68 1.55
N ILE A 283 11.89 5.66 0.69
CA ILE A 283 13.00 4.72 0.50
C ILE A 283 14.23 5.43 -0.08
N GLN A 284 14.06 6.31 -1.06
CA GLN A 284 15.15 7.15 -1.58
C GLN A 284 15.78 8.01 -0.48
N ARG A 285 14.97 8.63 0.39
CA ARG A 285 15.50 9.37 1.54
C ARG A 285 16.35 8.48 2.44
N ASN A 286 15.89 7.27 2.76
CA ASN A 286 16.63 6.34 3.62
C ASN A 286 17.96 5.91 3.01
N ALA A 287 18.03 5.75 1.68
CA ALA A 287 19.24 5.34 0.98
C ALA A 287 20.38 6.40 1.06
N TYR A 288 20.02 7.67 1.19
CA TYR A 288 20.94 8.81 1.28
C TYR A 288 21.12 9.35 2.71
N ALA A 289 20.33 8.87 3.66
CA ALA A 289 20.44 9.29 5.05
C ALA A 289 21.81 8.91 5.63
N GLU A 290 22.41 9.84 6.37
CA GLU A 290 23.68 9.64 7.08
C GLU A 290 24.81 9.14 6.17
N LEU A 291 24.85 9.60 4.91
CA LEU A 291 25.92 9.27 3.97
C LEU A 291 27.27 9.84 4.48
N PRO A 292 28.30 9.01 4.67
CA PRO A 292 29.64 9.50 5.04
C PRO A 292 30.19 10.46 3.96
N PRO A 293 30.98 11.50 4.33
CA PRO A 293 31.48 12.49 3.37
C PRO A 293 32.24 11.91 2.17
N GLU A 294 32.94 10.79 2.38
CA GLU A 294 33.76 10.12 1.36
C GLU A 294 33.05 8.91 0.71
N ALA A 295 31.80 8.63 1.08
CA ALA A 295 31.07 7.50 0.51
C ALA A 295 30.60 7.83 -0.91
N PRO A 296 30.71 6.89 -1.87
CA PRO A 296 30.11 7.05 -3.18
C PRO A 296 28.60 7.29 -3.09
N LEU A 297 28.08 8.09 -4.03
CA LEU A 297 26.64 8.32 -4.13
C LEU A 297 25.90 7.00 -4.43
N PRO A 298 24.77 6.73 -3.76
CA PRO A 298 23.94 5.55 -4.02
C PRO A 298 23.47 5.45 -5.48
N LEU A 299 23.18 6.57 -6.14
CA LEU A 299 22.94 6.63 -7.59
C LEU A 299 23.86 7.70 -8.19
N ALA A 300 24.50 7.36 -9.31
CA ALA A 300 25.42 8.26 -9.98
C ALA A 300 24.70 9.56 -10.43
N GLY A 301 25.31 10.71 -10.14
CA GLY A 301 24.80 12.02 -10.54
C GLY A 301 23.62 12.55 -9.73
N VAL A 302 23.19 11.86 -8.67
CA VAL A 302 22.12 12.31 -7.77
C VAL A 302 22.73 12.89 -6.50
N GLU A 303 22.85 14.22 -6.46
CA GLU A 303 23.40 14.93 -5.30
C GLU A 303 22.43 14.94 -4.10
N PRO A 304 22.91 14.75 -2.86
CA PRO A 304 22.03 14.63 -1.68
C PRO A 304 21.10 15.83 -1.45
N GLU A 305 21.61 17.05 -1.60
CA GLU A 305 20.82 18.28 -1.39
C GLU A 305 19.73 18.44 -2.47
N ALA A 306 20.09 18.18 -3.73
CA ALA A 306 19.15 18.23 -4.84
C ALA A 306 18.06 17.15 -4.72
N LEU A 307 18.44 15.95 -4.27
CA LEU A 307 17.50 14.87 -3.97
C LEU A 307 16.54 15.26 -2.86
N GLN A 308 17.03 15.84 -1.76
CA GLN A 308 16.16 16.26 -0.66
C GLN A 308 15.12 17.28 -1.12
N LEU A 309 15.55 18.29 -1.89
CA LEU A 309 14.65 19.29 -2.46
C LEU A 309 13.62 18.64 -3.40
N SER A 310 14.05 17.72 -4.27
CA SER A 310 13.16 16.99 -5.19
C SER A 310 12.11 16.15 -4.46
N ILE A 311 12.50 15.48 -3.36
CA ILE A 311 11.58 14.71 -2.51
C ILE A 311 10.55 15.65 -1.85
N GLU A 312 10.98 16.80 -1.33
CA GLU A 312 10.08 17.78 -0.71
C GLU A 312 9.08 18.35 -1.73
N GLN A 313 9.56 18.75 -2.91
CA GLN A 313 8.72 19.22 -4.01
C GLN A 313 7.71 18.15 -4.45
N SER A 314 8.15 16.91 -4.63
CA SER A 314 7.29 15.80 -5.04
C SER A 314 6.19 15.50 -4.02
N ARG A 315 6.52 15.50 -2.72
CA ARG A 315 5.55 15.31 -1.64
C ARG A 315 4.52 16.43 -1.57
N ASN A 316 4.96 17.68 -1.76
CA ASN A 316 4.05 18.82 -1.80
C ASN A 316 3.14 18.74 -3.02
N HIS A 317 3.67 18.40 -4.19
CA HIS A 317 2.87 18.22 -5.40
C HIS A 317 1.81 17.11 -5.24
N ILE A 318 2.18 15.96 -4.68
CA ILE A 318 1.24 14.87 -4.37
C ILE A 318 0.16 15.34 -3.39
N ARG A 319 0.53 16.09 -2.36
CA ARG A 319 -0.43 16.66 -1.41
C ARG A 319 -1.41 17.59 -2.11
N GLU A 320 -0.96 18.47 -2.98
CA GLU A 320 -1.85 19.37 -3.73
C GLU A 320 -2.77 18.58 -4.68
N LEU A 321 -2.24 17.62 -5.46
CA LEU A 321 -3.05 16.77 -6.33
C LEU A 321 -4.13 16.00 -5.58
N SER A 322 -3.82 15.49 -4.38
CA SER A 322 -4.79 14.76 -3.57
C SER A 322 -5.99 15.60 -3.14
N LYS A 323 -5.88 16.94 -3.07
CA LYS A 323 -7.03 17.80 -2.75
C LYS A 323 -8.10 17.77 -3.83
N ALA A 324 -7.73 17.47 -5.07
CA ALA A 324 -8.67 17.40 -6.18
C ALA A 324 -9.74 16.33 -5.94
N THR A 325 -9.44 15.26 -5.19
CA THR A 325 -10.40 14.17 -4.92
C THR A 325 -11.63 14.62 -4.17
N GLU A 326 -11.56 15.74 -3.43
CA GLU A 326 -12.74 16.33 -2.77
C GLU A 326 -13.88 16.63 -3.75
N THR A 327 -13.54 16.94 -5.00
CA THR A 327 -14.53 17.30 -6.03
C THR A 327 -15.21 16.11 -6.68
N LEU A 328 -14.72 14.89 -6.47
CA LEU A 328 -15.38 13.67 -6.94
C LEU A 328 -16.81 13.57 -6.42
N ARG A 329 -17.09 14.16 -5.25
CA ARG A 329 -18.42 14.15 -4.62
C ARG A 329 -19.41 15.13 -5.22
N THR A 330 -18.97 15.97 -6.15
CA THR A 330 -19.83 17.03 -6.70
C THR A 330 -20.64 16.58 -7.91
N SER A 331 -20.22 15.49 -8.57
CA SER A 331 -20.84 15.04 -9.83
C SER A 331 -20.44 13.59 -10.14
N PRO A 332 -21.40 12.71 -10.51
CA PRO A 332 -21.11 11.37 -11.01
C PRO A 332 -20.19 11.37 -12.25
N GLU A 333 -20.29 12.39 -13.10
CA GLU A 333 -19.46 12.53 -14.30
C GLU A 333 -17.97 12.75 -13.95
N LEU A 334 -17.67 13.45 -12.85
CA LEU A 334 -16.31 13.59 -12.36
C LEU A 334 -15.77 12.27 -11.82
N VAL A 335 -16.60 11.49 -11.13
CA VAL A 335 -16.24 10.15 -10.67
C VAL A 335 -15.89 9.25 -11.84
N GLU A 336 -16.80 9.12 -12.81
CA GLU A 336 -16.59 8.26 -13.99
C GLU A 336 -15.34 8.71 -14.77
N GLY A 337 -15.19 10.03 -14.97
CA GLY A 337 -14.07 10.62 -15.69
C GLY A 337 -12.72 10.39 -15.00
N TYR A 338 -12.68 10.45 -13.67
CA TYR A 338 -11.51 10.12 -12.86
C TYR A 338 -11.21 8.63 -12.90
N ALA A 339 -12.20 7.79 -12.57
CA ALA A 339 -12.03 6.34 -12.43
C ALA A 339 -11.57 5.68 -13.74
N THR A 340 -12.16 6.08 -14.86
CA THR A 340 -11.78 5.57 -16.19
C THR A 340 -10.33 5.95 -16.53
N ARG A 341 -9.89 7.16 -16.18
CA ARG A 341 -8.51 7.59 -16.39
C ARG A 341 -7.55 6.89 -15.46
N ALA A 342 -7.92 6.69 -14.20
CA ALA A 342 -7.06 6.00 -13.25
C ALA A 342 -6.79 4.56 -13.70
N LEU A 343 -7.81 3.89 -14.24
CA LEU A 343 -7.70 2.54 -14.80
C LEU A 343 -6.78 2.47 -16.04
N VAL A 344 -6.80 3.49 -16.90
CA VAL A 344 -6.10 3.45 -18.20
C VAL A 344 -4.72 4.13 -18.19
N LEU A 345 -4.59 5.23 -17.44
CA LEU A 345 -3.43 6.13 -17.45
C LEU A 345 -2.69 6.16 -16.11
N GLY A 346 -3.25 5.55 -15.05
CA GLY A 346 -2.75 5.66 -13.68
C GLY A 346 -3.37 6.81 -12.89
N GLU A 347 -3.32 6.68 -11.57
CA GLU A 347 -3.96 7.59 -10.61
C GLU A 347 -3.43 9.02 -10.73
N ILE A 348 -2.12 9.20 -10.91
CA ILE A 348 -1.49 10.52 -10.99
C ILE A 348 -2.05 11.34 -12.16
N GLU A 349 -2.18 10.74 -13.35
CA GLU A 349 -2.73 11.44 -14.52
C GLU A 349 -4.23 11.70 -14.37
N ALA A 350 -4.95 10.79 -13.72
CA ALA A 350 -6.37 10.98 -13.38
C ALA A 350 -6.57 12.17 -12.43
N LEU A 351 -5.69 12.34 -11.43
CA LEU A 351 -5.73 13.46 -10.50
C LEU A 351 -5.37 14.78 -11.16
N ARG A 352 -4.39 14.81 -12.08
CA ARG A 352 -4.08 16.02 -12.86
C ARG A 352 -5.25 16.45 -13.72
N TRP A 353 -5.91 15.49 -14.35
CA TRP A 353 -7.13 15.76 -15.09
C TRP A 353 -8.21 16.33 -14.17
N LEU A 354 -8.42 15.74 -12.99
CA LEU A 354 -9.40 16.22 -12.03
C LEU A 354 -9.09 17.64 -11.55
N ASP A 355 -7.84 17.93 -11.19
CA ASP A 355 -7.37 19.25 -10.76
C ASP A 355 -7.62 20.33 -11.82
N SER A 356 -7.42 20.00 -13.11
CA SER A 356 -7.72 20.90 -14.24
C SER A 356 -9.20 21.26 -14.40
N ARG A 357 -10.11 20.53 -13.72
CA ARG A 357 -11.55 20.84 -13.69
C ARG A 357 -11.93 21.81 -12.57
N ILE A 358 -11.06 21.99 -11.59
CA ILE A 358 -11.30 22.77 -10.38
C ILE A 358 -10.60 24.13 -10.49
N THR A 359 -9.39 24.12 -11.05
CA THR A 359 -8.57 25.32 -11.25
C THR A 359 -8.87 25.89 -12.64
N PRO A 360 -9.44 27.11 -12.77
CA PRO A 360 -9.60 27.74 -14.08
C PRO A 360 -8.22 27.95 -14.73
N PRO A 361 -8.08 27.81 -16.06
CA PRO A 361 -6.82 28.07 -16.75
C PRO A 361 -6.37 29.49 -16.42
N SER A 362 -5.15 29.62 -15.90
CA SER A 362 -4.54 30.94 -15.69
C SER A 362 -4.36 31.59 -17.05
N GLU A 363 -5.03 32.73 -17.27
CA GLU A 363 -4.85 33.59 -18.46
C GLU A 363 -3.45 34.19 -18.53
#